data_AF-A0A7V1ZUB6-F1
#
_entry.id   AF-A0A7V1ZUB6-F1
#
_cell.length_a   1.000
_cell.length_b   1.000
_cell.length_c   1.000
_cell.angle_alpha   90.00
_cell.angle_beta   90.00
_cell.angle_gamma   90.00
#
_symmetry.space_group_name_H-M   'P 1'
#
loop_
_entity.id
_entity.type
_entity.pdbx_description
1 polymer ?
#
loop_
_entity_poly.entity_id
_entity_poly.type
_entity_poly.pdbx_seq_one_letter_code
_entity_poly.pdbx_strand_id
1 'polypeptide(L)'
;MAYIPMPQLALNLSGFVAKNTSAFEQVDMPEPEEAVEHLDYTFEDMHKYSDLNYLNYQIGGGATYSFENGIKWTVDVTYYGLDDRLGYVYGDETGSLVVVRSGVQLDF
;
A
#
# COMPACT_ATOMS: atom_id res chain seq x y z
N MET A 1 17.71 6.40 -4.89
CA MET A 1 19.06 6.88 -5.29
C MET A 1 18.89 7.67 -6.58
N ALA A 2 19.63 8.77 -6.77
CA ALA A 2 19.54 9.59 -7.98
C ALA A 2 20.82 9.45 -8.82
N TYR A 3 20.66 9.22 -10.12
CA TYR A 3 21.75 9.14 -11.10
C TYR A 3 21.63 10.34 -12.05
N ILE A 4 22.73 11.06 -12.24
CA ILE A 4 22.78 12.30 -13.03
C ILE A 4 23.69 12.04 -14.24
N PRO A 5 23.17 11.56 -15.38
CA PRO A 5 23.97 11.34 -16.59
C PRO A 5 24.48 12.64 -17.21
N MET A 6 23.75 13.75 -17.04
CA MET A 6 24.10 15.08 -17.54
C MET A 6 23.49 16.15 -16.64
N PRO A 7 24.03 17.39 -16.61
CA PRO A 7 23.58 18.44 -15.69
C PRO A 7 22.07 18.74 -15.75
N GLN A 8 21.48 18.57 -16.94
CA GLN A 8 20.07 18.85 -17.20
C GLN A 8 19.15 17.67 -16.87
N LEU A 9 19.66 16.46 -16.72
CA LEU A 9 18.85 15.25 -16.54
C LEU A 9 19.22 14.54 -15.24
N ALA A 10 18.24 14.41 -14.36
CA ALA A 10 18.33 13.56 -13.18
C ALA A 10 17.37 12.38 -13.33
N LEU A 11 17.88 11.17 -13.12
CA LEU A 11 17.09 9.94 -13.06
C LEU A 11 16.99 9.49 -11.61
N ASN A 12 15.82 9.02 -11.19
CA ASN A 12 15.62 8.45 -9.88
C ASN A 12 15.06 7.03 -9.98
N LEU A 13 15.47 6.21 -9.02
CA LEU A 13 14.90 4.89 -8.79
C LEU A 13 14.66 4.73 -7.28
N SER A 14 13.46 4.26 -6.94
CA SER A 14 13.03 3.95 -5.60
C SER A 14 12.36 2.58 -5.57
N GLY A 15 12.49 1.91 -4.43
CA GLY A 15 11.82 0.66 -4.16
C GLY A 15 11.46 0.60 -2.69
N PHE A 16 10.31 0.02 -2.39
CA PHE A 16 9.82 -0.20 -1.04
C PHE A 16 9.16 -1.57 -0.98
N VAL A 17 9.41 -2.29 0.09
CA VAL A 17 8.75 -3.56 0.39
C VAL A 17 8.40 -3.54 1.88
N ALA A 18 7.15 -3.84 2.21
CA ALA A 18 6.69 -3.95 3.57
C ALA A 18 5.78 -5.16 3.74
N LYS A 19 5.96 -5.85 4.87
CA LYS A 19 5.07 -6.90 5.31
C LYS A 19 4.23 -6.36 6.46
N ASN A 20 2.91 -6.44 6.33
CA ASN A 20 1.98 -5.98 7.35
C ASN A 20 1.22 -7.19 7.88
N THR A 21 1.34 -7.45 9.18
CA THR A 21 0.60 -8.51 9.87
C THR A 21 -0.22 -7.91 11.00
N SER A 22 -1.49 -8.26 11.08
CA SER A 22 -2.38 -7.90 12.17
C SER A 22 -3.19 -9.13 12.54
N ALA A 23 -3.44 -9.34 13.84
CA ALA A 23 -4.30 -10.40 14.33
C ALA A 23 -5.36 -9.76 15.22
N PHE A 24 -6.58 -10.28 15.15
CA PHE A 24 -7.65 -9.80 16.01
C PHE A 24 -7.57 -10.47 17.37
N GLU A 25 -7.45 -9.66 18.43
CA GLU A 25 -7.53 -10.13 19.82
C GLU A 25 -8.95 -9.89 20.33
N GLN A 26 -9.66 -10.98 20.60
CA GLN A 26 -11.02 -10.90 21.14
C GLN A 26 -10.97 -10.47 22.61
N VAL A 27 -11.80 -9.49 22.96
CA VAL A 27 -11.98 -9.06 24.36
C VAL A 27 -12.95 -10.01 25.04
N ASP A 28 -12.54 -10.63 26.15
CA ASP A 28 -13.44 -11.40 27.01
C ASP A 28 -14.46 -10.46 27.66
N MET A 29 -15.73 -10.63 27.30
CA MET A 29 -16.84 -9.94 27.94
C MET A 29 -17.35 -10.77 29.12
N PRO A 30 -17.69 -10.14 30.26
CA PRO A 30 -18.35 -10.84 31.35
C PRO A 30 -19.70 -11.39 30.87
N GLU A 31 -19.97 -12.65 31.19
CA GLU A 31 -21.25 -13.29 30.84
C GLU A 31 -22.42 -12.53 31.48
N PRO A 32 -23.49 -12.23 30.72
CA PRO A 32 -24.68 -11.61 31.30
C PRO A 32 -25.37 -12.58 32.27
N GLU A 33 -25.83 -12.07 33.41
CA GLU A 33 -26.49 -12.85 34.47
C GLU A 33 -27.81 -13.51 34.02
N GLU A 34 -28.39 -13.05 32.90
CA GLU A 34 -29.57 -13.66 32.27
C GLU A 34 -29.22 -14.16 30.87
N ALA A 35 -29.36 -15.47 30.66
CA ALA A 35 -29.17 -16.09 29.36
C ALA A 35 -30.25 -15.59 28.40
N VAL A 36 -29.86 -14.76 27.44
CA VAL A 36 -30.72 -14.38 26.32
C VAL A 36 -30.85 -15.61 25.42
N GLU A 37 -31.82 -16.47 25.71
CA GLU A 37 -32.26 -17.51 24.79
C GLU A 37 -32.58 -16.83 23.44
N HIS A 38 -31.99 -17.32 22.34
CA HIS A 38 -32.12 -16.85 20.93
C HIS A 38 -30.93 -16.14 20.26
N LEU A 39 -29.74 -16.09 20.85
CA LEU A 39 -28.52 -15.71 20.10
C LEU A 39 -27.79 -16.96 19.59
N ASP A 40 -28.20 -17.48 18.43
CA ASP A 40 -27.51 -18.54 17.66
C ASP A 40 -26.19 -18.03 17.00
N TYR A 41 -25.50 -17.06 17.62
CA TYR A 41 -24.23 -16.53 17.11
C TYR A 41 -23.08 -17.14 17.90
N THR A 42 -22.41 -18.13 17.34
CA THR A 42 -21.14 -18.64 17.86
C THR A 42 -19.98 -17.81 17.30
N PHE A 43 -19.16 -17.22 18.19
CA PHE A 43 -17.99 -16.41 17.82
C PHE A 43 -16.73 -17.24 17.55
N GLU A 44 -16.83 -18.58 17.57
CA GLU A 44 -15.70 -19.53 17.42
C GLU A 44 -14.94 -19.43 16.11
N ASP A 45 -15.56 -18.86 15.07
CA ASP A 45 -14.85 -18.59 13.82
C ASP A 45 -14.48 -17.11 13.69
N MET A 46 -14.97 -16.20 14.54
CA MET A 46 -14.85 -14.74 14.35
C MET A 46 -13.39 -14.25 14.27
N HIS A 47 -12.48 -14.94 14.96
CA HIS A 47 -11.05 -14.68 14.95
C HIS A 47 -10.39 -15.03 13.60
N LYS A 48 -10.93 -15.99 12.83
CA LYS A 48 -10.46 -16.29 11.47
C LYS A 48 -10.83 -15.20 10.46
N TYR A 49 -11.76 -14.29 10.79
CA TYR A 49 -12.26 -13.28 9.86
C TYR A 49 -11.36 -12.05 9.75
N SER A 50 -10.34 -11.90 10.59
CA SER A 50 -9.67 -10.60 10.78
C SER A 50 -8.15 -10.65 10.90
N ASP A 51 -7.54 -11.82 10.67
CA ASP A 51 -6.08 -11.92 10.55
C ASP A 51 -5.64 -11.39 9.18
N LEU A 52 -4.86 -10.31 9.19
CA LEU A 52 -4.35 -9.64 8.00
C LEU A 52 -2.88 -10.02 7.79
N ASN A 53 -2.52 -10.45 6.58
CA ASN A 53 -1.13 -10.72 6.21
C ASN A 53 -0.87 -10.31 4.77
N TYR A 54 -0.41 -9.07 4.62
CA TYR A 54 -0.15 -8.47 3.32
C TYR A 54 1.34 -8.28 3.07
N LEU A 55 1.75 -8.59 1.85
CA LEU A 55 3.00 -8.09 1.29
C LEU A 55 2.70 -6.92 0.35
N ASN A 56 3.17 -5.74 0.74
CA ASN A 56 3.11 -4.53 -0.06
C ASN A 56 4.48 -4.31 -0.71
N TYR A 57 4.51 -4.02 -2.00
CA TYR A 57 5.73 -3.60 -2.67
C TYR A 57 5.46 -2.49 -3.66
N GLN A 58 6.43 -1.61 -3.80
CA GLN A 58 6.40 -0.46 -4.68
C GLN A 58 7.74 -0.38 -5.38
N ILE A 59 7.72 -0.21 -6.69
CA ILE A 59 8.90 0.15 -7.47
C ILE A 59 8.58 1.38 -8.30
N GLY A 60 9.42 2.39 -8.17
CA GLY A 60 9.24 3.69 -8.79
C GLY A 60 10.49 4.12 -9.51
N GLY A 61 10.30 4.75 -10.65
CA GLY A 61 11.37 5.40 -11.38
C GLY A 61 10.88 6.67 -12.03
N GLY A 62 11.78 7.60 -12.25
CA GLY A 62 11.43 8.91 -12.77
C GLY A 62 12.61 9.66 -13.34
N ALA A 63 12.27 10.67 -14.11
CA ALA A 63 13.21 11.56 -14.74
C ALA A 63 12.79 13.01 -14.48
N THR A 64 13.78 13.87 -14.24
CA THR A 64 13.61 15.31 -14.18
C THR A 64 14.55 15.94 -15.19
N TYR A 65 13.98 16.70 -16.11
CA TYR A 65 14.73 17.48 -17.09
C TYR A 65 14.64 18.97 -16.74
N SER A 66 15.79 19.63 -16.59
CA SER A 66 15.88 21.07 -16.29
C SER A 66 16.28 21.82 -17.54
N PHE A 67 15.42 22.75 -17.96
CA PHE A 67 15.69 23.70 -19.04
C PHE A 67 16.43 24.93 -18.49
N GLU A 68 17.18 25.62 -19.35
CA GLU A 68 18.02 26.77 -18.97
C GLU A 68 17.22 27.98 -18.45
N ASN A 69 15.93 28.06 -18.76
CA ASN A 69 15.03 29.15 -18.40
C ASN A 69 14.29 28.95 -17.06
N GLY A 70 14.81 28.09 -16.17
CA GLY A 70 14.18 27.82 -14.87
C GLY A 70 12.96 26.90 -14.95
N ILE A 71 12.67 26.33 -16.12
CA ILE A 71 11.61 25.34 -16.29
C ILE A 71 12.16 23.96 -15.97
N LYS A 72 11.41 23.16 -15.21
CA LYS A 72 11.71 21.74 -14.98
C LYS A 72 10.53 20.89 -15.41
N TRP A 73 10.79 19.86 -16.18
CA TRP A 73 9.81 18.84 -16.55
C TRP A 73 10.10 17.56 -15.79
N THR A 74 9.07 16.96 -15.20
CA THR A 74 9.16 15.71 -14.46
C THR A 74 8.26 14.66 -15.09
N VAL A 75 8.73 13.42 -15.07
CA VAL A 75 7.93 12.24 -15.36
C VAL A 75 8.30 11.15 -14.37
N ASP A 76 7.30 10.51 -13.79
CA ASP A 76 7.49 9.39 -12.88
C ASP A 76 6.48 8.28 -13.14
N VAL A 77 6.96 7.05 -12.98
CA VAL A 77 6.21 5.82 -13.12
C VAL A 77 6.40 5.02 -11.84
N THR A 78 5.29 4.66 -11.21
CA THR A 78 5.31 3.85 -10.00
C THR A 78 4.38 2.66 -10.16
N TYR A 79 4.91 1.47 -9.95
CA TYR A 79 4.16 0.24 -9.83
C TYR A 79 3.97 -0.08 -8.36
N TYR A 80 2.73 -0.37 -7.97
CA TYR A 80 2.33 -0.85 -6.66
C TYR A 80 1.81 -2.27 -6.80
N GLY A 81 2.20 -3.14 -5.88
CA GLY A 81 1.66 -4.48 -5.77
C GLY A 81 1.30 -4.81 -4.33
N LEU A 82 0.19 -5.52 -4.18
CA LEU A 82 -0.33 -6.05 -2.94
C LEU A 82 -0.56 -7.55 -3.14
N ASP A 83 -0.03 -8.36 -2.23
CA ASP A 83 -0.19 -9.82 -2.19
C ASP A 83 -0.82 -10.20 -0.83
N ASP A 84 -2.05 -10.70 -0.86
CA ASP A 84 -2.78 -11.22 0.30
C ASP A 84 -2.51 -12.72 0.46
N ARG A 85 -1.89 -13.09 1.58
CA ARG A 85 -1.40 -14.45 1.81
C ARG A 85 -2.27 -15.31 2.70
N LEU A 86 -3.30 -14.74 3.32
CA LEU A 86 -4.22 -15.47 4.20
C LEU A 86 -5.63 -15.54 3.63
N GLY A 87 -5.94 -14.76 2.60
CA GLY A 87 -7.22 -14.78 1.91
C GLY A 87 -8.28 -14.13 2.80
N TYR A 88 -8.54 -12.85 2.59
CA TYR A 88 -9.54 -12.14 3.36
C TYR A 88 -10.96 -12.62 3.00
N VAL A 89 -11.89 -12.54 3.95
CA VAL A 89 -13.27 -13.08 3.80
C VAL A 89 -14.06 -12.38 2.69
N TYR A 90 -13.65 -11.18 2.29
CA TYR A 90 -14.22 -10.43 1.18
C TYR A 90 -13.62 -10.80 -0.20
N GLY A 91 -12.71 -11.77 -0.24
CA GLY A 91 -12.13 -12.32 -1.47
C GLY A 91 -10.64 -12.04 -1.60
N ASP A 92 -10.10 -12.34 -2.78
CA ASP A 92 -8.71 -12.07 -3.11
C ASP A 92 -8.48 -10.56 -3.24
N GLU A 93 -7.73 -9.99 -2.29
CA GLU A 93 -7.34 -8.57 -2.29
C GLU A 93 -6.00 -8.35 -2.99
N THR A 94 -5.41 -9.40 -3.58
CA THR A 94 -4.20 -9.29 -4.40
C THR A 94 -4.46 -8.40 -5.60
N GLY A 95 -3.59 -7.42 -5.80
CA GLY A 95 -3.79 -6.44 -6.85
C GLY A 95 -2.53 -5.67 -7.18
N SER A 96 -2.59 -4.99 -8.32
CA SER A 96 -1.53 -4.08 -8.74
C SER A 96 -2.09 -2.82 -9.36
N LEU A 97 -1.32 -1.75 -9.23
CA LEU A 97 -1.65 -0.43 -9.75
C LEU A 97 -0.40 0.18 -10.37
N VAL A 98 -0.54 0.71 -11.59
CA VAL A 98 0.48 1.53 -12.23
C VAL A 98 0.01 2.97 -12.22
N VAL A 99 0.84 3.85 -11.67
CA VAL A 99 0.62 5.29 -11.65
C VAL A 99 1.70 5.94 -12.50
N VAL A 100 1.27 6.69 -13.51
CA VAL A 100 2.16 7.54 -14.32
C VAL A 100 1.80 8.98 -14.03
N ARG A 101 2.79 9.79 -13.67
CA ARG A 101 2.62 11.22 -13.43
C ARG A 101 3.62 11.99 -14.28
N SER A 102 3.21 13.15 -14.73
CA SER A 102 4.09 14.12 -15.36
C SER A 102 3.74 15.52 -14.86
N GLY A 103 4.74 16.39 -14.82
CA GLY A 103 4.59 17.73 -14.27
C GLY A 103 5.56 18.72 -14.87
N VAL A 104 5.18 19.99 -14.82
CA VAL A 104 6.06 21.11 -15.16
C VAL A 104 6.13 22.03 -13.95
N GLN A 105 7.34 22.33 -13.51
CA GLN A 105 7.62 23.33 -12.48
C GLN A 105 8.27 24.54 -13.15
N LEU A 106 7.81 25.73 -12.77
CA LEU A 106 8.34 27.01 -13.21
C LEU A 106 8.94 27.69 -11.98
N ASP A 107 10.26 27.92 -11.98
CA ASP A 107 10.92 28.74 -10.97
C ASP A 107 11.05 30.17 -11.54
N PHE A 108 10.41 31.16 -10.91
CA PHE A 108 10.43 32.58 -11.27
C PHE A 108 11.17 33.43 -10.22
#